data_AF-A0A428W597-F1
#
_entry.id   AF-A0A428W597-F1
#
_cell.length_a   1.000
_cell.length_b   1.000
_cell.length_c   1.000
_cell.angle_alpha   90.00
_cell.angle_beta   90.00
_cell.angle_gamma   90.00
#
_symmetry.space_group_name_H-M   'P 1'
#
loop_
_entity.id
_entity.type
_entity.pdbx_description
1 polymer ?
#
loop_
_entity_poly.entity_id
_entity_poly.type
_entity_poly.pdbx_seq_one_letter_code
_entity_poly.pdbx_strand_id
1 'polypeptide(L)'
;MLEPTVRTAPVQLAADYFEGYAVVGVLAAVGVLFVVVAFTAGRLLRPVVPTPEKLLTYECGVDPVGEGWAHTQVRYYVYAFLYVIFAVDSIFLFPWATVFAAPGFGGVTLVEMFVFLGFLAVGLLYAWKKGVLEWT
;
A
#
# COMPACT_ATOMS: atom_id res chain seq x y z
N MET A 1 -28.99 13.40 38.48
CA MET A 1 -29.07 11.95 38.19
C MET A 1 -29.01 11.83 36.67
N LEU A 2 -27.85 11.49 36.08
CA LEU A 2 -27.71 11.37 34.63
C LEU A 2 -28.35 10.06 34.14
N GLU A 3 -29.00 10.12 32.98
CA GLU A 3 -29.74 9.01 32.37
C GLU A 3 -28.85 7.77 32.11
N PRO A 4 -29.40 6.54 32.16
CA PRO A 4 -28.64 5.30 32.00
C PRO A 4 -27.85 5.20 30.68
N THR A 5 -28.38 5.81 29.61
CA THR A 5 -27.79 5.86 28.26
C THR A 5 -26.44 6.56 28.21
N VAL A 6 -26.25 7.61 29.02
CA VAL A 6 -24.99 8.37 29.08
C VAL A 6 -23.86 7.54 29.73
N ARG A 7 -24.21 6.57 30.59
CA ARG A 7 -23.23 5.72 31.27
C ARG A 7 -22.67 4.61 30.38
N THR A 8 -23.44 4.16 29.38
CA THR A 8 -23.05 3.03 28.50
C THR A 8 -22.45 3.48 27.18
N ALA A 9 -22.61 4.74 26.79
CA ALA A 9 -22.08 5.32 25.56
C ALA A 9 -20.59 4.99 25.27
N PRO A 10 -19.63 5.10 26.22
CA PRO A 10 -18.22 4.78 25.92
C PRO A 10 -17.98 3.27 25.71
N VAL A 11 -18.76 2.41 26.38
CA VAL A 11 -18.69 0.95 26.22
C VAL A 11 -19.28 0.53 24.87
N GLN A 12 -20.38 1.17 24.46
CA GLN A 12 -21.01 0.93 23.16
C GLN A 12 -20.10 1.37 22.00
N LEU A 13 -19.49 2.57 22.09
CA LEU A 13 -18.53 3.04 21.08
C LEU A 13 -17.32 2.11 20.92
N ALA A 14 -16.79 1.61 22.04
CA ALA A 14 -15.68 0.65 22.01
C ALA A 14 -16.13 -0.68 21.37
N ALA A 15 -17.32 -1.18 21.71
CA ALA A 15 -17.87 -2.39 21.11
C ALA A 15 -18.06 -2.23 19.59
N ASP A 16 -18.65 -1.12 19.13
CA ASP A 16 -18.86 -0.81 17.71
C ASP A 16 -17.52 -0.72 16.96
N TYR A 17 -16.50 -0.12 17.59
CA TYR A 17 -15.14 -0.06 17.04
C TYR A 17 -14.56 -1.46 16.84
N PHE A 18 -14.56 -2.31 17.88
CA PHE A 18 -14.03 -3.67 17.80
C PHE A 18 -14.82 -4.55 16.84
N GLU A 19 -16.14 -4.39 16.77
CA GLU A 19 -16.99 -5.08 15.80
C GLU A 19 -16.58 -4.71 14.36
N GLY A 20 -16.35 -3.43 14.07
CA GLY A 20 -15.85 -2.97 12.78
C GLY A 20 -14.52 -3.64 12.38
N TYR A 21 -13.53 -3.68 13.28
CA TYR A 21 -12.26 -4.37 12.98
C TYR A 21 -12.42 -5.89 12.90
N ALA A 22 -13.33 -6.48 13.68
CA ALA A 22 -13.63 -7.90 13.60
C ALA A 22 -14.19 -8.25 12.21
N VAL A 23 -15.10 -7.44 11.65
CA VAL A 23 -15.63 -7.63 10.29
C VAL A 23 -14.49 -7.56 9.26
N VAL A 24 -13.61 -6.56 9.34
CA VAL A 24 -12.44 -6.45 8.44
C VAL A 24 -11.53 -7.67 8.57
N GLY A 25 -11.26 -8.12 9.79
CA GLY A 25 -10.43 -9.30 10.06
C GLY A 25 -11.04 -10.59 9.50
N VAL A 26 -12.35 -10.79 9.68
CA VAL A 26 -13.08 -11.93 9.12
C VAL A 26 -13.05 -11.90 7.59
N LEU A 27 -13.27 -10.73 6.98
CA LEU A 27 -13.21 -10.58 5.52
C LEU A 27 -11.82 -10.91 4.98
N ALA A 28 -10.76 -10.43 5.63
CA ALA A 28 -9.38 -10.77 5.27
C ALA A 28 -9.10 -12.28 5.39
N ALA A 29 -9.56 -12.91 6.48
CA ALA A 29 -9.42 -14.34 6.68
C ALA A 29 -10.17 -15.17 5.63
N VAL A 30 -11.40 -14.77 5.29
CA VAL A 30 -12.18 -15.39 4.21
C VAL A 30 -11.49 -15.21 2.86
N GLY A 31 -10.92 -14.04 2.58
CA GLY A 31 -10.16 -13.78 1.35
C GLY A 31 -8.93 -14.68 1.22
N VAL A 32 -8.14 -14.82 2.30
CA VAL A 32 -7.00 -15.75 2.36
C VAL A 32 -7.47 -17.19 2.18
N LEU A 33 -8.52 -17.60 2.90
CA LEU A 33 -9.09 -18.94 2.80
C LEU A 33 -9.54 -19.25 1.37
N PHE A 34 -10.19 -18.29 0.71
CA PHE A 34 -10.63 -18.43 -0.68
C PHE A 34 -9.45 -18.69 -1.62
N VAL A 35 -8.37 -17.90 -1.51
CA VAL A 35 -7.15 -18.11 -2.31
C VAL A 35 -6.55 -19.49 -2.03
N VAL A 36 -6.41 -19.88 -0.76
CA VAL A 36 -5.85 -21.18 -0.38
C VAL A 36 -6.69 -22.34 -0.93
N VAL A 37 -8.03 -22.27 -0.80
CA VAL A 37 -8.94 -23.28 -1.31
C VAL A 37 -8.88 -23.35 -2.84
N ALA A 38 -8.90 -22.21 -3.53
CA ALA A 38 -8.84 -22.15 -4.99
C ALA A 38 -7.54 -22.75 -5.54
N PHE A 39 -6.39 -22.39 -4.97
CA PHE A 39 -5.09 -22.93 -5.39
C PHE A 39 -4.95 -24.42 -5.04
N THR A 40 -5.42 -24.83 -3.86
CA THR A 40 -5.40 -26.24 -3.43
C THR A 40 -6.29 -27.10 -4.33
N ALA A 41 -7.53 -26.66 -4.60
CA ALA A 41 -8.45 -27.32 -5.51
C ALA A 41 -7.87 -27.40 -6.92
N GLY A 42 -7.32 -26.31 -7.45
CA GLY A 42 -6.65 -26.29 -8.75
C GLY A 42 -5.47 -27.27 -8.82
N ARG A 43 -4.68 -27.39 -7.75
CA ARG A 43 -3.59 -28.36 -7.65
C ARG A 43 -4.08 -29.82 -7.59
N LEU A 44 -5.20 -30.09 -6.91
CA LEU A 44 -5.79 -31.43 -6.78
C LEU A 44 -6.49 -31.90 -8.07
N LEU A 45 -7.17 -30.99 -8.76
CA LEU A 45 -7.97 -31.31 -9.94
C LEU A 45 -7.16 -31.36 -11.24
N ARG A 46 -6.00 -30.68 -11.30
CA ARG A 46 -5.19 -30.65 -12.53
C ARG A 46 -4.42 -31.96 -12.76
N PRO A 47 -4.26 -32.40 -14.02
CA PRO A 47 -3.28 -33.42 -14.37
C PRO A 47 -1.86 -32.93 -14.06
N VAL A 48 -1.07 -33.74 -13.34
CA VAL A 48 0.32 -33.43 -13.02
C VAL A 48 1.23 -34.31 -13.87
N VAL A 49 1.74 -33.76 -14.97
CA VAL A 49 2.66 -34.44 -15.91
C VAL A 49 3.94 -33.61 -16.06
N PRO A 50 4.87 -33.71 -15.08
CA PRO A 50 6.15 -33.01 -15.15
C PRO A 50 7.01 -33.66 -16.24
N THR A 51 7.48 -32.86 -17.19
CA THR A 51 8.51 -33.26 -18.16
C THR A 51 9.67 -32.27 -18.04
N PRO A 52 10.92 -32.66 -18.33
CA PRO A 52 12.07 -31.77 -18.25
C PRO A 52 11.84 -30.46 -19.01
N GLU A 53 11.23 -30.52 -20.18
CA GLU A 53 10.98 -29.38 -21.07
C GLU A 53 9.99 -28.38 -20.46
N LYS A 54 8.98 -28.84 -19.71
CA LYS A 54 8.00 -27.98 -19.01
C LYS A 54 8.59 -27.27 -17.80
N LEU A 55 9.74 -27.73 -17.30
CA LEU A 55 10.41 -27.19 -16.13
C LEU A 55 11.58 -26.27 -16.49
N LEU A 56 11.92 -26.17 -17.78
CA LEU A 56 12.93 -25.24 -18.27
C LEU A 56 12.38 -23.80 -18.29
N THR A 57 13.26 -22.84 -18.01
CA THR A 57 12.97 -21.41 -18.18
C THR A 57 12.61 -21.14 -19.64
N TYR A 58 11.55 -20.36 -19.85
CA TYR A 58 11.13 -19.96 -21.19
C TYR A 58 12.11 -18.94 -21.78
N GLU A 59 12.75 -19.30 -22.90
CA GLU A 59 13.70 -18.46 -23.65
C GLU A 59 13.35 -18.47 -25.16
N CYS A 60 12.07 -18.28 -25.50
CA CYS A 60 11.61 -18.20 -26.90
C CYS A 60 12.06 -19.37 -27.82
N GLY A 61 12.26 -20.57 -27.26
CA GLY A 61 12.66 -21.77 -27.99
C GLY A 61 14.17 -22.00 -28.11
N VAL A 62 15.00 -21.18 -27.45
CA VAL A 62 16.42 -21.48 -27.25
C VAL A 62 16.66 -22.07 -25.87
N ASP A 63 17.75 -22.82 -25.71
CA ASP A 63 18.15 -23.31 -24.40
C ASP A 63 18.54 -22.12 -23.51
N PRO A 64 18.07 -22.07 -22.25
CA PRO A 64 18.42 -20.98 -21.35
C PRO A 64 19.92 -20.95 -21.09
N VAL A 65 20.54 -19.81 -21.39
CA VAL A 65 21.99 -19.63 -21.27
C VAL A 65 22.28 -18.72 -20.08
N GLY A 66 23.07 -19.22 -19.13
CA GLY A 66 23.55 -18.47 -17.97
C GLY A 66 22.65 -18.57 -16.73
N GLU A 67 23.25 -18.34 -15.56
CA GLU A 67 22.51 -18.21 -14.30
C GLU A 67 22.48 -16.73 -13.88
N GLY A 68 21.28 -16.19 -13.62
CA GLY A 68 21.11 -15.10 -12.67
C GLY A 68 21.71 -13.73 -13.00
N TRP A 69 21.85 -13.35 -14.27
CA TRP A 69 22.20 -11.97 -14.63
C TRP A 69 20.99 -11.05 -14.49
N ALA A 70 20.48 -10.89 -13.27
CA ALA A 70 19.59 -9.80 -12.95
C ALA A 70 20.46 -8.53 -12.89
N HIS A 71 20.48 -7.78 -13.99
CA HIS A 71 20.97 -6.41 -13.99
C HIS A 71 20.07 -5.58 -13.06
N THR A 72 20.35 -5.65 -11.76
CA THR A 72 19.66 -4.83 -10.76
C THR A 72 20.14 -3.41 -10.96
N GLN A 73 19.38 -2.66 -11.75
CA GLN A 73 19.68 -1.29 -12.07
C GLN A 73 19.41 -0.42 -10.84
N VAL A 74 20.32 0.51 -10.52
CA VAL A 74 20.16 1.47 -9.41
C VAL A 74 18.84 2.26 -9.51
N ARG A 75 18.30 2.43 -10.73
CA ARG A 75 17.01 3.09 -10.97
C ARG A 75 15.88 2.54 -10.09
N TYR A 76 15.77 1.22 -9.90
CA TYR A 76 14.71 0.63 -9.07
C TYR A 76 14.80 1.09 -7.61
N TYR A 77 16.03 1.16 -7.08
CA TYR A 77 16.28 1.65 -5.74
C TYR A 77 15.86 3.11 -5.60
N VAL A 78 16.17 3.96 -6.58
CA VAL A 78 15.84 5.38 -6.50
C VAL A 78 14.34 5.62 -6.54
N TYR A 79 13.60 4.91 -7.41
CA TYR A 79 12.14 4.97 -7.42
C TYR A 79 11.53 4.48 -6.09
N ALA A 80 12.02 3.37 -5.54
CA ALA A 80 11.55 2.86 -4.26
C ALA A 80 11.83 3.85 -3.11
N PHE A 81 13.02 4.45 -3.08
CA PHE A 81 13.41 5.42 -2.08
C PHE A 81 12.55 6.69 -2.14
N LEU A 82 12.36 7.24 -3.36
CA LEU A 82 11.46 8.38 -3.57
C LEU A 82 10.02 8.05 -3.15
N TYR A 83 9.52 6.86 -3.50
CA TYR A 83 8.20 6.41 -3.08
C TYR A 83 8.07 6.39 -1.55
N VAL A 84 9.03 5.82 -0.82
CA VAL A 84 8.96 5.75 0.65
C VAL A 84 8.92 7.14 1.27
N ILE A 85 9.74 8.08 0.77
CA ILE A 85 9.72 9.48 1.25
C ILE A 85 8.33 10.09 1.02
N PHE A 86 7.83 10.07 -0.21
CA PHE A 86 6.51 10.62 -0.52
C PHE A 86 5.37 9.92 0.22
N ALA A 87 5.45 8.61 0.43
CA ALA A 87 4.46 7.85 1.17
C ALA A 87 4.41 8.30 2.64
N VAL A 88 5.57 8.44 3.30
CA VAL A 88 5.65 8.98 4.66
C VAL A 88 5.10 10.41 4.71
N ASP A 89 5.48 11.25 3.75
CA ASP A 89 5.01 12.63 3.70
C ASP A 89 3.49 12.73 3.49
N SER A 90 2.91 11.84 2.68
CA SER A 90 1.47 11.81 2.45
C SER A 90 0.66 11.47 3.71
N ILE A 91 1.26 10.77 4.68
CA ILE A 91 0.58 10.46 5.95
C ILE A 91 0.31 11.74 6.74
N PHE A 92 1.15 12.78 6.60
CA PHE A 92 0.92 14.07 7.24
C PHE A 92 -0.27 14.84 6.65
N LEU A 93 -0.81 14.42 5.50
CA LEU A 93 -2.01 15.03 4.94
C LEU A 93 -3.29 14.64 5.70
N PHE A 94 -3.32 13.47 6.37
CA PHE A 94 -4.54 13.00 7.05
C PHE A 94 -4.96 13.86 8.26
N PRO A 95 -4.05 14.28 9.16
CA PRO A 95 -4.42 15.14 10.29
C PRO A 95 -5.07 16.47 9.85
N TRP A 96 -4.58 17.11 8.77
CA TRP A 96 -5.19 18.35 8.28
C TRP A 96 -6.65 18.15 7.83
N ALA A 97 -6.97 17.03 7.20
CA ALA A 97 -8.35 16.72 6.81
C ALA A 97 -9.31 16.66 8.02
N THR A 98 -8.79 16.30 9.21
CA THR A 98 -9.60 16.24 10.44
C THR A 98 -9.75 17.59 11.14
N VAL A 99 -8.75 18.48 11.05
CA VAL A 99 -8.73 19.77 11.76
C VAL A 99 -9.24 20.94 10.91
N PHE A 100 -9.27 20.79 9.58
CA PHE A 100 -9.71 21.83 8.66
C PHE A 100 -11.08 22.43 9.00
N ALA A 101 -12.04 21.60 9.43
CA ALA A 101 -13.40 22.03 9.78
C ALA A 101 -13.49 22.64 11.20
N ALA A 102 -12.41 22.65 11.98
CA ALA A 102 -12.43 23.21 13.33
C ALA A 102 -12.52 24.75 13.30
N PRO A 103 -13.31 25.36 14.21
CA PRO A 103 -13.48 26.81 14.26
C PRO A 103 -12.14 27.54 14.38
N GLY A 104 -11.87 28.47 13.45
CA GLY A 104 -10.65 29.29 13.45
C GLY A 104 -9.42 28.64 12.79
N PHE A 105 -9.48 27.37 12.39
CA PHE A 105 -8.33 26.66 11.82
C PHE A 105 -8.35 26.55 10.28
N GLY A 106 -9.50 26.67 9.62
CA GLY A 106 -9.62 26.41 8.17
C GLY A 106 -8.67 27.22 7.28
N GLY A 107 -8.57 28.54 7.48
CA GLY A 107 -7.68 29.38 6.66
C GLY A 107 -6.19 29.13 6.91
N VAL A 108 -5.80 28.94 8.17
CA VAL A 108 -4.40 28.69 8.56
C VAL A 108 -3.95 27.31 8.09
N THR A 109 -4.78 26.29 8.29
CA THR A 109 -4.50 24.91 7.84
C THR A 109 -4.34 24.80 6.32
N LEU A 110 -5.08 25.59 5.53
CA LEU A 110 -4.86 25.68 4.08
C LEU A 110 -3.46 26.20 3.72
N VAL A 111 -3.03 27.29 4.36
CA VAL A 111 -1.73 27.88 4.07
C VAL A 111 -0.62 26.90 4.42
N GLU A 112 -0.68 26.28 5.61
CA GLU A 112 0.30 25.26 6.03
C GLU A 112 0.33 24.07 5.07
N MET A 113 -0.83 23.59 4.61
CA MET A 113 -0.93 22.51 3.64
C MET A 113 -0.26 22.87 2.31
N PHE A 114 -0.52 24.07 1.77
CA PHE A 114 0.12 24.51 0.53
C PHE A 114 1.63 24.73 0.69
N VAL A 115 2.09 25.20 1.85
CA VAL A 115 3.52 25.31 2.16
C VAL A 115 4.17 23.92 2.18
N PHE A 116 3.56 22.94 2.85
CA PHE A 116 4.03 21.56 2.89
C PHE A 116 4.06 20.92 1.49
N LEU A 117 2.97 21.02 0.73
CA LEU A 117 2.91 20.56 -0.66
C LEU A 117 3.95 21.27 -1.54
N GLY A 118 4.25 22.54 -1.26
CA GLY A 118 5.31 23.30 -1.90
C GLY A 118 6.69 22.67 -1.68
N PHE A 119 7.01 22.25 -0.45
CA PHE A 119 8.26 21.54 -0.17
C PHE A 119 8.35 20.20 -0.93
N LEU A 120 7.27 19.42 -0.96
CA LEU A 120 7.20 18.18 -1.74
C LEU A 120 7.39 18.42 -3.24
N ALA A 121 6.72 19.43 -3.77
CA ALA A 121 6.83 19.83 -5.18
C ALA A 121 8.26 20.26 -5.52
N VAL A 122 8.94 21.03 -4.67
CA VAL A 122 10.34 21.42 -4.86
C VAL A 122 11.26 20.20 -4.87
N GLY A 123 11.07 19.25 -3.96
CA GLY A 123 11.82 17.98 -3.94
C GLY A 123 11.63 17.18 -5.22
N LEU A 124 10.39 17.06 -5.70
CA LEU A 124 10.06 16.36 -6.95
C LEU A 124 10.67 17.08 -8.17
N LEU A 125 10.53 18.40 -8.25
CA LEU A 125 11.11 19.21 -9.31
C LEU A 125 12.64 19.09 -9.36
N TYR A 126 13.30 19.03 -8.21
CA TYR A 126 14.75 18.81 -8.13
C TYR A 126 15.13 17.42 -8.67
N ALA A 127 14.44 16.36 -8.23
CA ALA A 127 14.67 14.99 -8.70
C ALA A 127 14.47 14.88 -10.22
N TRP A 128 13.42 15.53 -10.75
CA TRP A 128 13.17 15.61 -12.18
C TRP A 128 14.28 16.35 -12.94
N LYS A 129 14.68 17.53 -12.46
CA LYS A 129 15.78 18.31 -13.07
C LYS A 129 17.11 17.55 -13.07
N LYS A 130 17.33 16.67 -12.10
CA LYS A 130 18.52 15.80 -12.03
C LYS A 130 18.46 14.57 -12.93
N GLY A 131 17.38 14.36 -13.69
CA GLY A 131 17.22 13.21 -14.59
C GLY A 131 17.02 11.89 -13.84
N VAL A 132 16.76 11.94 -12.53
CA VAL A 132 16.66 10.74 -11.67
C VAL A 132 15.36 9.95 -11.97
N LEU A 133 14.39 10.63 -12.56
CA LEU A 133 13.11 10.07 -13.00
C LEU A 133 13.14 9.61 -14.47
N GLU A 134 14.31 9.55 -15.11
CA GLU A 134 14.42 9.06 -16.47
C GLU A 134 14.42 7.52 -16.50
N TRP A 135 13.64 6.97 -17.44
CA TRP A 135 13.59 5.54 -17.71
C TRP A 135 14.23 5.27 -19.07
N THR A 136 15.54 5.50 -19.14
CA THR A 136 16.36 5.30 -20.35
C THR A 136 17.50 4.35 -20.08
#